data_AF-A0A528DE76-F1
#
_entry.id   AF-A0A528DE76-F1
#
_cell.length_a   1.000
_cell.length_b   1.000
_cell.length_c   1.000
_cell.angle_alpha   90.00
_cell.angle_beta   90.00
_cell.angle_gamma   90.00
#
_symmetry.space_group_name_H-M   'P 1'
#
loop_
_entity.id
_entity.type
_entity.pdbx_description
1 polymer ?
#
loop_
_entity_poly.entity_id
_entity_poly.type
_entity_poly.pdbx_seq_one_letter_code
_entity_poly.pdbx_strand_id
1 'polypeptide(L)'
;MSGTVEGEKVDVSFSGRRCIHSRNCVLGNPHVFVPNAPGEWIHPDAESVEKVVALAENCPSGAITYQRKDGGPQEKPPVVNTVRLRENGPLAVHAEIVLAGETFHRATLCRCGASQNKPFCDNSHIKAGFSATGEPPLKEAQVLDARDGPVNVTPTVNGPLKLEGNAEIVTGTGHTVARTTKVFLCRCGHSANKPFCDGSHKRVGFVG
;
A
#
# COMPACT_ATOMS: atom_id res chain seq x y z
N MET A 1 12.27 11.11 6.03
CA MET A 1 13.02 10.39 7.08
C MET A 1 12.79 8.90 6.90
N SER A 2 13.83 8.10 7.03
CA SER A 2 13.79 6.63 7.07
C SER A 2 14.92 6.16 7.99
N GLY A 3 14.76 5.00 8.60
CA GLY A 3 15.76 4.47 9.51
C GLY A 3 15.38 3.08 10.01
N THR A 4 16.30 2.49 10.76
CA THR A 4 16.12 1.23 11.47
C THR A 4 16.45 1.47 12.94
N VAL A 5 15.59 0.98 13.83
CA VAL A 5 15.87 0.88 15.25
C VAL A 5 16.18 -0.58 15.56
N GLU A 6 17.34 -0.82 16.12
CA GLU A 6 17.81 -2.15 16.48
C GLU A 6 17.21 -2.57 17.82
N GLY A 7 16.64 -3.77 17.90
CA GLY A 7 16.21 -4.39 19.16
C GLY A 7 17.11 -5.55 19.55
N GLU A 8 16.85 -6.24 20.66
CA GLU A 8 17.60 -7.46 21.00
C GLU A 8 17.26 -8.61 20.05
N LYS A 9 15.97 -8.81 19.77
CA LYS A 9 15.45 -9.95 19.00
C LYS A 9 14.84 -9.59 17.66
N VAL A 10 14.51 -8.32 17.45
CA VAL A 10 13.90 -7.84 16.20
C VAL A 10 14.29 -6.40 15.96
N ASP A 11 14.75 -6.12 14.74
CA ASP A 11 14.97 -4.75 14.29
C ASP A 11 13.71 -4.25 13.60
N VAL A 12 13.39 -2.97 13.78
CA VAL A 12 12.22 -2.33 13.17
C VAL A 12 12.67 -1.21 12.25
N SER A 13 12.35 -1.30 10.97
CA SER A 13 12.63 -0.26 9.98
C SER A 13 11.39 0.56 9.66
N PHE A 14 11.59 1.84 9.36
CA PHE A 14 10.53 2.76 8.97
C PHE A 14 10.89 3.58 7.73
N SER A 15 9.88 3.88 6.90
CA SER A 15 9.98 4.76 5.74
C SER A 15 8.91 5.85 5.79
N GLY A 16 9.32 7.07 6.18
CA GLY A 16 8.44 8.24 6.17
C GLY A 16 7.92 8.57 4.77
N ARG A 17 8.69 8.25 3.71
CA ARG A 17 8.23 8.39 2.32
C ARG A 17 7.05 7.47 2.02
N ARG A 18 6.97 6.27 2.60
CA ARG A 18 5.83 5.35 2.36
C ARG A 18 4.72 5.50 3.39
N CYS A 19 4.96 6.19 4.50
CA CYS A 19 3.99 6.31 5.58
C CYS A 19 2.78 7.15 5.14
N ILE A 20 1.58 6.59 5.29
CA ILE A 20 0.31 7.32 5.11
C ILE A 20 -0.31 7.77 6.44
N HIS A 21 0.47 7.78 7.52
CA HIS A 21 -0.01 8.12 8.86
C HIS A 21 -1.36 7.45 9.21
N SER A 22 -1.53 6.16 8.86
CA SER A 22 -2.76 5.41 9.17
C SER A 22 -2.99 5.24 10.67
N ARG A 23 -1.96 5.53 11.47
CA ARG A 23 -1.91 5.36 12.92
C ARG A 23 -2.05 3.92 13.40
N ASN A 24 -2.04 2.92 12.50
CA ASN A 24 -2.08 1.49 12.88
C ASN A 24 -0.97 1.14 13.88
N CYS A 25 0.25 1.64 13.68
CA CYS A 25 1.37 1.37 14.59
C CYS A 25 1.13 1.98 15.98
N VAL A 26 0.96 3.30 16.07
CA VAL A 26 0.81 4.01 17.34
C VAL A 26 -0.47 3.68 18.11
N LEU A 27 -1.54 3.25 17.42
CA LEU A 27 -2.77 2.80 18.06
C LEU A 27 -2.73 1.32 18.44
N GLY A 28 -2.05 0.49 17.65
CA GLY A 28 -1.96 -0.94 17.92
C GLY A 28 -0.94 -1.29 18.98
N ASN A 29 0.13 -0.50 19.13
CA ASN A 29 1.06 -0.64 20.26
C ASN A 29 1.76 0.68 20.62
N PRO A 30 1.22 1.47 21.57
CA PRO A 30 1.80 2.75 21.97
C PRO A 30 3.07 2.62 22.85
N HIS A 31 3.41 1.42 23.32
CA HIS A 31 4.67 1.18 24.05
C HIS A 31 5.84 0.95 23.09
N VAL A 32 5.58 0.28 21.96
CA VAL A 32 6.57 0.11 20.90
C VAL A 32 6.65 1.37 20.02
N PHE A 33 5.52 1.99 19.65
CA PHE A 33 5.49 3.17 18.78
C PHE A 33 4.97 4.37 19.54
N VAL A 34 5.87 5.19 20.08
CA VAL A 34 5.56 6.29 20.99
C VAL A 34 5.42 7.60 20.20
N PRO A 35 4.19 8.05 19.85
CA PRO A 35 4.02 9.27 19.09
C PRO A 35 4.49 10.49 19.89
N ASN A 36 5.11 11.45 19.20
CA ASN A 36 5.59 12.72 19.79
C ASN A 36 6.69 12.55 20.84
N ALA A 37 7.40 11.43 20.86
CA ALA A 37 8.59 11.28 21.68
C ALA A 37 9.63 12.37 21.30
N PRO A 38 10.29 13.01 22.27
CA PRO A 38 11.33 14.02 21.99
C PRO A 38 12.61 13.42 21.38
N GLY A 39 12.73 12.09 21.33
CA GLY A 39 13.87 11.35 20.78
C GLY A 39 13.42 10.13 19.98
N GLU A 40 14.00 8.97 20.29
CA GLU A 40 13.58 7.71 19.69
C GLU A 40 12.09 7.45 19.96
N TRP A 41 11.36 7.05 18.92
CA TRP A 41 9.90 6.88 18.96
C TRP A 41 9.47 5.44 18.64
N ILE A 42 10.43 4.54 18.42
CA ILE A 42 10.23 3.11 18.19
C ILE A 42 11.08 2.36 19.21
N HIS A 43 10.49 1.46 19.98
CA HIS A 43 11.19 0.66 21.00
C HIS A 43 10.86 -0.83 20.78
N PRO A 44 11.63 -1.56 19.93
CA PRO A 44 11.32 -2.93 19.54
C PRO A 44 11.21 -3.90 20.74
N ASP A 45 11.99 -3.68 21.79
CA ASP A 45 12.05 -4.55 22.97
C ASP A 45 10.97 -4.26 24.02
N ALA A 46 10.09 -3.28 23.77
CA ALA A 46 9.01 -2.96 24.70
C ALA A 46 7.91 -4.04 24.76
N GLU A 47 7.86 -4.96 23.78
CA GLU A 47 6.86 -6.01 23.64
C GLU A 47 7.43 -7.30 23.03
N SER A 48 6.61 -8.35 22.98
CA SER A 48 7.03 -9.61 22.34
C SER A 48 7.27 -9.44 20.84
N VAL A 49 8.23 -10.20 20.29
CA VAL A 49 8.56 -10.19 18.85
C VAL A 49 7.31 -10.43 18.01
N GLU A 50 6.43 -11.33 18.44
CA GLU A 50 5.18 -11.68 17.74
C GLU A 50 4.25 -10.47 17.60
N LYS A 51 4.13 -9.64 18.64
CA LYS A 51 3.30 -8.43 18.59
C LYS A 51 3.92 -7.36 17.70
N VAL A 52 5.24 -7.19 17.75
CA VAL A 52 5.97 -6.24 16.89
C VAL A 52 5.81 -6.64 15.42
N VAL A 53 6.03 -7.91 15.11
CA VAL A 53 5.86 -8.50 13.77
C VAL A 53 4.42 -8.32 13.27
N ALA A 54 3.42 -8.75 14.06
CA ALA A 54 2.02 -8.62 13.68
C ALA A 54 1.63 -7.16 13.40
N LEU A 55 2.17 -6.21 14.16
CA LEU A 55 1.89 -4.80 13.94
C LEU A 55 2.56 -4.26 12.67
N ALA A 56 3.81 -4.63 12.41
CA ALA A 56 4.52 -4.25 11.19
C ALA A 56 3.82 -4.80 9.93
N GLU A 57 3.35 -6.05 9.98
CA GLU A 57 2.58 -6.69 8.91
C GLU A 57 1.21 -6.02 8.68
N ASN A 58 0.63 -5.43 9.73
CA ASN A 58 -0.60 -4.64 9.64
C ASN A 58 -0.37 -3.17 9.21
N CYS A 59 0.87 -2.75 8.90
CA CYS A 59 1.15 -1.45 8.32
C CYS A 59 0.65 -1.41 6.86
N PRO A 60 -0.39 -0.61 6.53
CA PRO A 60 -1.04 -0.72 5.23
C PRO A 60 -0.18 -0.35 4.03
N SER A 61 0.78 0.54 4.24
CA SER A 61 1.69 0.99 3.20
C SER A 61 3.03 0.27 3.22
N GLY A 62 3.21 -0.70 4.12
CA GLY A 62 4.50 -1.37 4.34
C GLY A 62 5.59 -0.41 4.82
N ALA A 63 5.22 0.76 5.33
CA ALA A 63 6.17 1.76 5.80
C ALA A 63 6.92 1.31 7.05
N ILE A 64 6.32 0.41 7.84
CA ILE A 64 6.98 -0.31 8.93
C ILE A 64 7.28 -1.72 8.43
N THR A 65 8.52 -2.15 8.60
CA THR A 65 9.01 -3.51 8.32
C THR A 65 9.87 -3.97 9.48
N TYR A 66 10.25 -5.24 9.49
CA TYR A 66 11.07 -5.81 10.55
C TYR A 66 12.12 -6.77 9.99
N GLN A 67 13.14 -7.03 10.79
CA GLN A 67 14.10 -8.11 10.59
C GLN A 67 14.22 -8.89 11.90
N ARG A 68 13.75 -10.15 11.93
CA ARG A 68 13.90 -11.00 13.11
C ARG A 68 15.35 -11.46 13.26
N LYS A 69 15.81 -11.52 14.51
CA LYS A 69 17.13 -12.02 14.93
C LYS A 69 17.03 -13.26 15.82
N ASP A 70 15.82 -13.66 16.20
CA ASP A 70 15.52 -14.82 17.04
C ASP A 70 15.33 -16.14 16.27
N GLY A 71 15.60 -16.15 14.97
CA GLY A 71 15.42 -17.32 14.10
C GLY A 71 13.99 -17.60 13.66
N GLY A 72 13.01 -16.77 14.05
CA GLY A 72 11.64 -16.87 13.55
C GLY A 72 11.50 -16.45 12.08
N PRO A 73 10.30 -16.67 11.48
CA PRO A 73 10.08 -16.38 10.07
C PRO A 73 10.14 -14.87 9.79
N GLN A 74 10.81 -14.50 8.70
CA GLN A 74 10.72 -13.15 8.14
C GLN A 74 9.40 -12.95 7.40
N GLU A 75 9.09 -11.70 7.11
CA GLU A 75 7.92 -11.34 6.30
C GLU A 75 8.00 -12.03 4.93
N LYS A 76 6.84 -12.52 4.46
CA LYS A 76 6.72 -13.21 3.16
C LYS A 76 5.70 -12.49 2.27
N PRO A 77 5.79 -12.64 0.93
CA PRO A 77 4.71 -12.29 0.04
C PRO A 77 3.38 -12.95 0.43
N PRO A 78 2.23 -12.30 0.16
CA PRO A 78 0.94 -12.91 0.41
C PRO A 78 0.67 -14.06 -0.58
N VAL A 79 -0.12 -15.04 -0.13
CA VAL A 79 -0.61 -16.14 -0.98
C VAL A 79 -1.68 -15.70 -2.00
N VAL A 80 -2.22 -14.49 -1.85
CA VAL A 80 -3.12 -13.85 -2.80
C VAL A 80 -2.75 -12.39 -2.90
N ASN A 81 -2.36 -11.98 -4.11
CA ASN A 81 -2.09 -10.60 -4.44
C ASN A 81 -3.41 -9.81 -4.51
N THR A 82 -3.48 -8.70 -3.79
CA THR A 82 -4.68 -7.85 -3.76
C THR A 82 -4.37 -6.40 -4.03
N VAL A 83 -5.30 -5.72 -4.69
CA VAL A 83 -5.39 -4.27 -4.78
C VAL A 83 -6.70 -3.84 -4.15
N ARG A 84 -6.64 -3.43 -2.89
CA ARG A 84 -7.81 -3.01 -2.12
C ARG A 84 -8.14 -1.55 -2.36
N LEU A 85 -9.39 -1.28 -2.71
CA LEU A 85 -9.91 0.06 -2.91
C LEU A 85 -10.25 0.70 -1.56
N ARG A 86 -9.53 1.76 -1.17
CA ARG A 86 -9.90 2.54 0.02
C ARG A 86 -10.89 3.64 -0.35
N GLU A 87 -11.99 3.70 0.38
CA GLU A 87 -13.00 4.76 0.26
C GLU A 87 -12.33 6.14 0.29
N ASN A 88 -12.61 6.97 -0.72
CA ASN A 88 -12.03 8.31 -0.90
C ASN A 88 -10.50 8.39 -0.81
N GLY A 89 -9.82 7.24 -0.95
CA GLY A 89 -8.41 7.09 -0.61
C GLY A 89 -7.60 6.36 -1.68
N PRO A 90 -6.41 5.86 -1.31
CA PRO A 90 -5.48 5.24 -2.24
C PRO A 90 -5.88 3.81 -2.65
N LEU A 91 -5.10 3.25 -3.57
CA LEU A 91 -5.08 1.82 -3.86
C LEU A 91 -4.09 1.15 -2.90
N ALA A 92 -4.53 0.25 -2.04
CA ALA A 92 -3.65 -0.51 -1.14
C ALA A 92 -3.28 -1.85 -1.79
N VAL A 93 -2.03 -1.98 -2.23
CA VAL A 93 -1.49 -3.17 -2.88
C VAL A 93 -0.81 -4.05 -1.82
N HIS A 94 -1.13 -5.33 -1.81
CA HIS A 94 -0.48 -6.37 -1.02
C HIS A 94 -0.09 -7.50 -1.97
N ALA A 95 1.21 -7.62 -2.27
CA ALA A 95 1.79 -8.57 -3.24
C ALA A 95 3.31 -8.58 -3.07
N GLU A 96 4.06 -9.42 -3.78
CA GLU A 96 5.48 -9.14 -4.04
C GLU A 96 5.58 -8.01 -5.08
N ILE A 97 5.56 -6.76 -4.62
CA ILE A 97 5.46 -5.60 -5.51
C ILE A 97 6.84 -5.22 -5.98
N VAL A 98 7.00 -5.07 -7.30
CA VAL A 98 8.21 -4.54 -7.93
C VAL A 98 7.90 -3.16 -8.52
N LEU A 99 8.57 -2.12 -8.02
CA LEU A 99 8.37 -0.74 -8.46
C LEU A 99 9.72 -0.01 -8.48
N ALA A 100 10.10 0.50 -9.64
CA ALA A 100 11.35 1.26 -9.83
C ALA A 100 12.61 0.51 -9.35
N GLY A 101 12.63 -0.82 -9.46
CA GLY A 101 13.75 -1.67 -9.02
C GLY A 101 13.75 -2.02 -7.53
N GLU A 102 12.80 -1.50 -6.75
CA GLU A 102 12.60 -1.86 -5.36
C GLU A 102 11.50 -2.91 -5.21
N THR A 103 11.69 -3.84 -4.26
CA THR A 103 10.69 -4.85 -3.89
C THR A 103 10.12 -4.57 -2.51
N PHE A 104 8.81 -4.68 -2.35
CA PHE A 104 8.11 -4.55 -1.08
C PHE A 104 6.83 -5.38 -1.05
N HIS A 105 6.34 -5.72 0.15
CA HIS A 105 5.14 -6.55 0.27
C HIS A 105 3.83 -5.76 0.33
N ARG A 106 3.88 -4.51 0.80
CA ARG A 106 2.72 -3.62 0.90
C ARG A 106 3.08 -2.22 0.39
N ALA A 107 2.14 -1.58 -0.30
CA ALA A 107 2.23 -0.16 -0.65
C ALA A 107 0.85 0.46 -0.86
N THR A 108 0.72 1.75 -0.56
CA THR A 108 -0.46 2.54 -0.89
C THR A 108 -0.14 3.52 -2.02
N LEU A 109 -0.81 3.35 -3.16
CA LEU A 109 -0.56 4.10 -4.38
C LEU A 109 -1.63 5.19 -4.57
N CYS A 110 -1.19 6.36 -5.05
CA CYS A 110 -2.06 7.50 -5.27
C CYS A 110 -3.15 7.18 -6.30
N ARG A 111 -4.41 7.42 -5.93
CA ARG A 111 -5.58 7.29 -6.81
C ARG A 111 -6.17 8.64 -7.25
N CYS A 112 -5.84 9.71 -6.51
CA CYS A 112 -6.48 11.01 -6.60
C CYS A 112 -5.76 12.03 -7.50
N GLY A 113 -4.51 11.80 -7.89
CA GLY A 113 -3.69 12.73 -8.66
C GLY A 113 -3.02 13.85 -7.86
N ALA A 114 -3.41 14.10 -6.60
CA ALA A 114 -2.94 15.23 -5.81
C ALA A 114 -1.65 15.00 -5.00
N SER A 115 -1.18 13.75 -4.88
CA SER A 115 0.00 13.44 -4.06
C SER A 115 1.26 14.18 -4.55
N GLN A 116 2.05 14.72 -3.64
CA GLN A 116 3.38 15.29 -3.88
C GLN A 116 4.48 14.23 -3.85
N ASN A 117 4.14 12.98 -3.53
CA ASN A 117 5.05 11.86 -3.40
C ASN A 117 4.65 10.68 -4.31
N LYS A 118 4.14 11.00 -5.51
CA LYS A 118 3.76 9.99 -6.51
C LYS A 118 4.93 9.04 -6.80
N PRO A 119 4.65 7.75 -7.05
CA PRO A 119 3.32 7.13 -7.16
C PRO A 119 2.67 6.77 -5.83
N PHE A 120 3.34 6.99 -4.70
CA PHE A 120 2.79 6.69 -3.38
C PHE A 120 1.70 7.69 -2.98
N CYS A 121 0.85 7.29 -2.04
CA CYS A 121 -0.08 8.19 -1.39
C CYS A 121 0.58 8.89 -0.21
N ASP A 122 0.26 10.16 0.00
CA ASP A 122 0.71 11.01 1.11
C ASP A 122 -0.44 11.74 1.82
N ASN A 123 -1.66 11.24 1.65
CA ASN A 123 -2.92 11.82 2.15
C ASN A 123 -3.35 13.16 1.53
N SER A 124 -2.70 13.64 0.47
CA SER A 124 -3.16 14.85 -0.24
C SER A 124 -4.62 14.75 -0.76
N HIS A 125 -5.14 13.52 -0.89
CA HIS A 125 -6.54 13.25 -1.25
C HIS A 125 -7.56 13.88 -0.29
N ILE A 126 -7.21 14.04 0.99
CA ILE A 126 -8.10 14.66 2.00
C ILE A 126 -8.30 16.14 1.68
N LYS A 127 -7.20 16.90 1.58
CA LYS A 127 -7.25 18.33 1.26
C LYS A 127 -7.77 18.58 -0.16
N ALA A 128 -7.50 17.67 -1.09
CA ALA A 128 -8.01 17.75 -2.45
C ALA A 128 -9.51 17.40 -2.57
N GLY A 129 -10.17 16.97 -1.49
CA GLY A 129 -11.58 16.60 -1.53
C GLY A 129 -11.87 15.42 -2.47
N PHE A 130 -10.92 14.50 -2.63
CA PHE A 130 -11.07 13.39 -3.55
C PHE A 130 -12.22 12.48 -3.12
N SER A 131 -13.21 12.32 -4.01
CA SER A 131 -14.34 11.43 -3.78
C SER A 131 -14.32 10.28 -4.78
N ALA A 132 -14.27 9.06 -4.27
CA ALA A 132 -14.42 7.85 -5.07
C ALA A 132 -14.66 6.64 -4.17
N THR A 133 -15.74 5.90 -4.46
CA THR A 133 -16.12 4.72 -3.70
C THR A 133 -15.01 3.65 -3.65
N GLY A 134 -14.91 2.98 -2.51
CA GLY A 134 -14.20 1.73 -2.29
C GLY A 134 -15.09 0.50 -2.51
N GLU A 135 -16.37 0.69 -2.82
CA GLU A 135 -17.39 -0.35 -3.04
C GLU A 135 -18.04 -0.21 -4.43
N PRO A 136 -17.26 -0.24 -5.54
CA PRO A 136 -17.86 -0.21 -6.87
C PRO A 136 -18.72 -1.45 -7.13
N PRO A 137 -19.66 -1.40 -8.09
CA PRO A 137 -20.44 -2.56 -8.49
C PRO A 137 -19.55 -3.75 -8.81
N LEU A 138 -19.93 -4.91 -8.26
CA LEU A 138 -19.23 -6.17 -8.52
C LEU A 138 -19.47 -6.61 -9.97
N LYS A 139 -18.46 -7.24 -10.56
CA LYS A 139 -18.55 -7.87 -11.88
C LYS A 139 -18.16 -9.32 -11.74
N GLU A 140 -18.68 -10.17 -12.62
CA GLU A 140 -18.16 -11.53 -12.75
C GLU A 140 -16.68 -11.45 -13.11
N ALA A 141 -15.85 -11.98 -12.21
CA ALA A 141 -14.42 -12.00 -12.38
C ALA A 141 -14.00 -13.41 -12.79
N GLN A 142 -13.28 -13.50 -13.91
CA GLN A 142 -12.68 -14.76 -14.35
C GLN A 142 -11.78 -15.33 -13.25
N VAL A 143 -11.66 -16.64 -13.18
CA VAL A 143 -10.73 -17.32 -12.27
C VAL A 143 -9.33 -17.20 -12.85
N LEU A 144 -8.33 -16.97 -12.00
CA LEU A 144 -6.92 -17.03 -12.38
C LEU A 144 -6.36 -18.38 -12.00
N ASP A 145 -5.49 -18.93 -12.84
CA ASP A 145 -4.76 -20.18 -12.56
C ASP A 145 -3.81 -20.03 -11.36
N ALA A 146 -3.25 -18.82 -11.17
CA ALA A 146 -2.43 -18.44 -10.02
C ALA A 146 -2.87 -17.07 -9.48
N ARG A 147 -2.76 -16.87 -8.16
CA ARG A 147 -3.22 -15.67 -7.46
C ARG A 147 -2.11 -14.90 -6.76
N ASP A 148 -0.90 -15.42 -6.80
CA ASP A 148 0.31 -14.94 -6.15
C ASP A 148 1.41 -14.61 -7.18
N GLY A 149 2.62 -14.39 -6.69
CA GLY A 149 3.81 -14.05 -7.46
C GLY A 149 4.06 -12.54 -7.57
N PRO A 150 5.10 -12.12 -8.32
CA PRO A 150 5.46 -10.72 -8.45
C PRO A 150 4.40 -9.88 -9.17
N VAL A 151 4.17 -8.65 -8.70
CA VAL A 151 3.35 -7.64 -9.36
C VAL A 151 4.22 -6.42 -9.68
N ASN A 152 4.51 -6.25 -10.97
CA ASN A 152 5.20 -5.08 -11.48
C ASN A 152 4.24 -3.89 -11.53
N VAL A 153 4.59 -2.82 -10.83
CA VAL A 153 3.85 -1.55 -10.86
C VAL A 153 4.66 -0.55 -11.66
N THR A 154 4.08 -0.02 -12.75
CA THR A 154 4.69 1.03 -13.57
C THR A 154 3.78 2.25 -13.61
N PRO A 155 4.15 3.37 -12.97
CA PRO A 155 3.50 4.65 -13.20
C PRO A 155 3.84 5.12 -14.62
N THR A 156 2.89 5.08 -15.53
CA THR A 156 3.13 5.57 -16.90
C THR A 156 3.18 7.10 -16.88
N VAL A 157 4.09 7.70 -17.66
CA VAL A 157 4.25 9.16 -17.77
C VAL A 157 2.90 9.83 -18.02
N ASN A 158 2.50 10.76 -17.14
CA ASN A 158 1.24 11.52 -17.25
C ASN A 158 -0.03 10.66 -17.38
N GLY A 159 0.04 9.41 -16.93
CA GLY A 159 -0.97 8.39 -17.21
C GLY A 159 -1.32 7.50 -16.01
N PRO A 160 -1.97 6.34 -16.23
CA PRO A 160 -2.36 5.42 -15.17
C PRO A 160 -1.18 4.73 -14.44
N LEU A 161 -1.52 3.95 -13.41
CA LEU A 161 -0.65 2.89 -12.91
C LEU A 161 -0.90 1.64 -13.74
N LYS A 162 0.11 1.14 -14.44
CA LYS A 162 0.08 -0.18 -15.07
C LYS A 162 0.53 -1.22 -14.06
N LEU A 163 -0.32 -2.21 -13.79
CA LEU A 163 0.02 -3.38 -12.97
C LEU A 163 0.13 -4.60 -13.89
N GLU A 164 1.22 -5.35 -13.77
CA GLU A 164 1.50 -6.57 -14.51
C GLU A 164 1.91 -7.69 -13.54
N GLY A 165 1.15 -8.78 -13.51
CA GLY A 165 1.20 -9.84 -12.50
C GLY A 165 -0.20 -10.22 -12.02
N ASN A 166 -0.34 -11.38 -11.39
CA ASN A 166 -1.63 -11.85 -10.87
C ASN A 166 -2.08 -10.93 -9.75
N ALA A 167 -3.31 -10.41 -9.81
CA ALA A 167 -3.88 -9.62 -8.73
C ALA A 167 -5.41 -9.67 -8.72
N GLU A 168 -5.98 -9.61 -7.53
CA GLU A 168 -7.41 -9.37 -7.33
C GLU A 168 -7.64 -7.93 -6.90
N ILE A 169 -8.41 -7.18 -7.69
CA ILE A 169 -8.91 -5.89 -7.26
C ILE A 169 -10.12 -6.15 -6.38
N VAL A 170 -10.06 -5.69 -5.13
CA VAL A 170 -11.08 -5.94 -4.11
C VAL A 170 -11.62 -4.66 -3.53
N THR A 171 -12.89 -4.68 -3.12
CA THR A 171 -13.52 -3.56 -2.42
C THR A 171 -12.88 -3.32 -1.06
N GLY A 172 -13.24 -2.21 -0.40
CA GLY A 172 -12.82 -1.90 0.96
C GLY A 172 -13.12 -3.05 1.93
N THR A 173 -14.31 -3.63 1.81
CA THR A 173 -14.81 -4.79 2.58
C THR A 173 -14.25 -6.14 2.12
N GLY A 174 -13.65 -6.22 0.92
CA GLY A 174 -12.92 -7.39 0.43
C GLY A 174 -13.62 -8.23 -0.63
N HIS A 175 -14.72 -7.75 -1.20
CA HIS A 175 -15.37 -8.42 -2.34
C HIS A 175 -14.56 -8.22 -3.62
N THR A 176 -14.50 -9.26 -4.47
CA THR A 176 -13.76 -9.18 -5.74
C THR A 176 -14.49 -8.28 -6.75
N VAL A 177 -13.79 -7.27 -7.24
CA VAL A 177 -14.22 -6.38 -8.32
C VAL A 177 -13.72 -6.90 -9.67
N ALA A 178 -12.48 -7.37 -9.71
CA ALA A 178 -11.86 -7.98 -10.89
C ALA A 178 -10.68 -8.86 -10.50
N ARG A 179 -10.37 -9.85 -11.34
CA ARG A 179 -9.09 -10.57 -11.32
C ARG A 179 -8.34 -10.28 -12.61
N THR A 180 -7.04 -10.11 -12.53
CA THR A 180 -6.25 -9.59 -13.63
C THR A 180 -4.82 -10.09 -13.60
N THR A 181 -4.23 -10.30 -14.79
CA THR A 181 -2.78 -10.43 -14.99
C THR A 181 -2.15 -9.14 -15.51
N LYS A 182 -2.98 -8.21 -16.02
CA LYS A 182 -2.57 -6.88 -16.49
C LYS A 182 -3.72 -5.87 -16.43
N VAL A 183 -3.52 -4.75 -15.73
CA VAL A 183 -4.55 -3.71 -15.59
C VAL A 183 -3.95 -2.30 -15.58
N PHE A 184 -4.75 -1.32 -16.03
CA PHE A 184 -4.43 0.10 -15.90
C PHE A 184 -5.38 0.75 -14.89
N LEU A 185 -4.84 1.17 -13.74
CA LEU A 185 -5.60 1.81 -12.68
C LEU A 185 -5.48 3.33 -12.75
N CYS A 186 -6.61 4.00 -12.55
CA CYS A 186 -6.67 5.45 -12.52
C CYS A 186 -5.86 5.98 -11.33
N ARG A 187 -4.89 6.86 -11.63
CA ARG A 187 -4.18 7.66 -10.62
C ARG A 187 -4.33 9.17 -10.77
N CYS A 188 -5.05 9.64 -11.80
CA CYS A 188 -5.30 11.06 -12.02
C CYS A 188 -6.49 11.60 -11.21
N GLY A 189 -7.34 10.73 -10.65
CA GLY A 189 -8.55 11.12 -9.91
C GLY A 189 -9.79 11.37 -10.77
N HIS A 190 -9.68 11.44 -12.10
CA HIS A 190 -10.78 11.91 -12.96
C HIS A 190 -11.49 10.84 -13.80
N SER A 191 -11.09 9.56 -13.72
CA SER A 191 -11.77 8.49 -14.47
C SER A 191 -13.26 8.40 -14.13
N ALA A 192 -14.13 8.21 -15.12
CA ALA A 192 -15.55 7.89 -14.91
C ALA A 192 -15.76 6.40 -14.59
N ASN A 193 -14.75 5.55 -14.83
CA ASN A 193 -14.78 4.11 -14.61
C ASN A 193 -13.81 3.69 -13.49
N LYS A 194 -13.74 4.45 -12.38
CA LYS A 194 -12.86 4.12 -11.25
C LYS A 194 -13.17 2.71 -10.72
N PRO A 195 -12.16 1.92 -10.30
CA PRO A 195 -10.74 2.29 -10.17
C PRO A 195 -9.92 2.22 -11.47
N PHE A 196 -10.53 1.85 -12.59
CA PHE A 196 -9.84 1.66 -13.87
C PHE A 196 -9.56 2.98 -14.58
N CYS A 197 -8.54 2.98 -15.43
CA CYS A 197 -8.26 4.09 -16.33
C CYS A 197 -9.20 4.08 -17.54
N ASP A 198 -9.76 5.23 -17.88
CA ASP A 198 -10.64 5.44 -19.04
C ASP A 198 -10.07 6.49 -20.04
N GLY A 199 -8.80 6.88 -19.85
CA GLY A 199 -8.15 7.92 -20.65
C GLY A 199 -8.35 9.36 -20.15
N SER A 200 -9.13 9.59 -19.08
CA SER A 200 -9.39 10.93 -18.53
C SER A 200 -8.14 11.74 -18.23
N HIS A 201 -7.02 11.08 -17.86
CA HIS A 201 -5.74 11.73 -17.58
C HIS A 201 -5.24 12.64 -18.72
N LYS A 202 -5.52 12.30 -19.99
CA LYS A 202 -5.19 13.14 -21.14
C LYS A 202 -6.04 14.41 -21.17
N ARG A 203 -7.34 14.27 -20.93
CA ARG A 203 -8.30 15.39 -20.97
C ARG A 203 -8.05 16.41 -19.87
N VAL A 204 -7.64 15.96 -18.69
CA VAL A 204 -7.38 16.83 -17.54
C VAL A 204 -5.93 17.30 -17.44
N GLY A 205 -5.08 16.97 -18.42
CA GLY A 205 -3.67 17.35 -18.43
C GLY A 205 -2.91 16.84 -17.20
N PHE A 206 -3.18 15.61 -16.77
CA PHE A 206 -2.56 15.05 -15.56
C PHE A 206 -1.04 14.97 -15.69
N VAL A 207 -0.32 15.54 -14.72
CA VAL A 207 1.15 15.47 -14.62
C VAL A 207 1.54 14.62 -13.43
N GLY A 208 2.36 13.60 -13.68
CA GLY A 208 2.99 12.82 -12.61
C GLY A 208 3.60 11.53 -13.04
#